data_AF-A0A061RRF2-F1
#
_entry.id   AF-A0A061RRF2-F1
#
_cell.length_a   1.000
_cell.length_b   1.000
_cell.length_c   1.000
_cell.angle_alpha   90.00
_cell.angle_beta   90.00
_cell.angle_gamma   90.00
#
_symmetry.space_group_name_H-M   'P 1'
#
loop_
_entity.id
_entity.type
_entity.pdbx_description
1 polymer ?
#
loop_
_entity_poly.entity_id
_entity_poly.type
_entity_poly.pdbx_seq_one_letter_code
_entity_poly.pdbx_strand_id
1 'polypeptide(L)'
;LISYLSRAKGPLGRPLYDQKFALRLARERNRERACVQLLSDMGMFQVPPMRRKLWLAVARHVIDAGEEGGDSQAARIRQAVAFLKETSGLLKIEDILPFFPDFVRIDEFKDAICSSLEEYNRQIDHLRDEMDSATEIADVLRKDLAAVEKSCAVVDVNMPCERCRRPLSKGPPPSAGPSGGCLSPFYVFPCRSVFHSTCLAEEVSELVGESKRLRIRQLMERLAATPTGAETAAANNGLAPRDAVVSVLQQLEDLIAAECPRCGEVVIRLLEKPLIQDGEEEIASWAVA
;
A
#
# COMPACT_ATOMS: atom_id res chain seq x y z
N LEU A 1 -35.21 9.04 30.03
CA LEU A 1 -34.03 8.39 29.43
C LEU A 1 -33.58 9.12 28.16
N ILE A 2 -34.40 9.22 27.11
CA ILE A 2 -34.01 9.88 25.84
C ILE A 2 -33.63 11.36 26.05
N SER A 3 -34.40 12.10 26.84
CA SER A 3 -34.06 13.51 27.20
C SER A 3 -32.77 13.66 28.02
N TYR A 4 -32.37 12.60 28.73
CA TYR A 4 -31.13 12.59 29.51
C TYR A 4 -29.93 12.28 28.60
N LEU A 5 -30.09 11.32 27.68
CA LEU A 5 -29.08 10.97 26.67
C LEU A 5 -28.76 12.14 25.73
N SER A 6 -29.77 12.94 25.36
CA SER A 6 -29.58 14.13 24.51
C SER A 6 -28.93 15.31 25.25
N ARG A 7 -29.15 15.43 26.57
CA ARG A 7 -28.63 16.55 27.40
C ARG A 7 -27.26 16.25 28.01
N ALA A 8 -26.90 14.99 28.24
CA ALA A 8 -25.65 14.59 28.86
C ALA A 8 -24.47 14.55 27.85
N LYS A 9 -24.26 15.65 27.11
CA LYS A 9 -23.11 15.84 26.21
C LYS A 9 -22.21 16.96 26.74
N GLY A 10 -20.91 16.73 26.76
CA GLY A 10 -19.91 17.72 27.16
C GLY A 10 -19.70 18.83 26.12
N PRO A 11 -18.87 19.84 26.41
CA PRO A 11 -18.66 21.02 25.57
C PRO A 11 -18.09 20.72 24.17
N LEU A 12 -17.47 19.54 23.98
CA LEU A 12 -16.97 19.04 22.69
C LEU A 12 -17.97 18.11 21.98
N GLY A 13 -19.24 18.05 22.42
CA GLY A 13 -20.27 17.18 21.86
C GLY A 13 -20.15 15.69 22.22
N ARG A 14 -19.15 15.30 23.02
CA ARG A 14 -18.95 13.92 23.47
C ARG A 14 -19.88 13.59 24.65
N PRO A 15 -20.54 12.42 24.66
CA PRO A 15 -21.42 12.04 25.77
C PRO A 15 -20.63 11.82 27.06
N LEU A 16 -21.22 12.22 28.18
CA LEU A 16 -20.66 12.09 29.54
C LEU A 16 -20.89 10.71 30.16
N TYR A 17 -21.38 9.74 29.37
CA TYR A 17 -21.71 8.40 29.80
C TYR A 17 -21.04 7.37 28.87
N ASP A 18 -20.73 6.19 29.40
CA ASP A 18 -20.28 5.06 28.57
C ASP A 18 -21.43 4.62 27.66
N GLN A 19 -21.29 4.94 26.38
CA GLN A 19 -22.30 4.66 25.37
C GLN A 19 -22.53 3.16 25.17
N LYS A 20 -21.50 2.31 25.33
CA LYS A 20 -21.61 0.84 25.17
C LYS A 20 -22.37 0.23 26.33
N PHE A 21 -22.10 0.69 27.55
CA PHE A 21 -22.83 0.27 28.74
C PHE A 21 -24.29 0.74 28.69
N ALA A 22 -24.53 2.00 28.29
CA ALA A 22 -25.87 2.55 28.13
C ALA A 22 -26.71 1.78 27.10
N LEU A 23 -26.11 1.32 26.00
CA LEU A 23 -26.78 0.51 24.99
C LEU A 23 -27.15 -0.88 25.52
N ARG A 24 -26.27 -1.54 26.27
CA ARG A 24 -26.54 -2.85 26.88
C ARG A 24 -27.72 -2.75 27.85
N LEU A 25 -27.72 -1.73 28.70
CA LEU A 25 -28.77 -1.48 29.68
C LEU A 25 -30.11 -1.10 29.04
N ALA A 26 -30.08 -0.34 27.93
CA ALA A 26 -31.28 0.01 27.16
C ALA A 26 -31.89 -1.23 26.47
N ARG A 27 -31.05 -2.16 26.00
CA ARG A 27 -31.47 -3.44 25.41
C ARG A 27 -32.08 -4.37 26.45
N GLU A 28 -31.45 -4.53 27.61
CA GLU A 28 -31.98 -5.34 28.72
C GLU A 28 -33.34 -4.85 29.23
N ARG A 29 -33.63 -3.55 29.06
CA ARG A 29 -34.91 -2.93 29.46
C ARG A 29 -35.91 -2.73 28.31
N ASN A 30 -35.67 -3.34 27.14
CA ASN A 30 -36.53 -3.23 25.94
C ASN A 30 -36.90 -1.78 25.55
N ARG A 31 -35.95 -0.84 25.67
CA ARG A 31 -36.17 0.57 25.29
C ARG A 31 -35.65 0.84 23.88
N GLU A 32 -36.36 0.34 22.87
CA GLU A 32 -35.97 0.38 21.46
C GLU A 32 -35.62 1.78 20.94
N ARG A 33 -36.45 2.79 21.25
CA ARG A 33 -36.22 4.18 20.84
C ARG A 33 -34.93 4.78 21.42
N ALA A 34 -34.55 4.38 22.63
CA ALA A 34 -33.29 4.81 23.25
C ALA A 34 -32.09 4.08 22.64
N CYS A 35 -32.25 2.80 22.26
CA CYS A 35 -31.23 2.05 21.54
C CYS A 35 -30.91 2.67 20.17
N VAL A 36 -31.93 3.06 19.39
CA VAL A 36 -31.75 3.72 18.09
C VAL A 36 -31.04 5.07 18.25
N GLN A 37 -31.42 5.88 19.24
CA GLN A 37 -30.76 7.16 19.52
C GLN A 37 -29.28 6.97 19.93
N LEU A 38 -28.99 6.02 20.82
CA LEU A 38 -27.62 5.70 21.25
C LEU A 38 -26.75 5.17 20.11
N LEU A 39 -27.33 4.37 19.21
CA LEU A 39 -26.66 3.88 18.01
C LEU A 39 -26.38 5.00 16.99
N SER A 40 -27.26 6.00 16.93
CA SER A 40 -27.08 7.24 16.16
C SER A 40 -25.91 8.06 16.67
N ASP A 41 -25.94 8.32 17.98
CA ASP A 41 -24.93 9.14 18.66
C ASP A 41 -23.55 8.46 18.69
N MET A 42 -23.47 7.13 18.55
CA MET A 42 -22.23 6.38 18.40
C MET A 42 -21.75 6.24 16.94
N GLY A 43 -22.51 6.74 15.95
CA GLY A 43 -22.18 6.55 14.53
C GLY A 43 -22.22 5.09 14.06
N MET A 44 -22.77 4.17 14.87
CA MET A 44 -22.75 2.73 14.57
C MET A 44 -23.69 2.33 13.43
N PHE A 45 -24.54 3.25 12.94
CA PHE A 45 -25.29 3.07 11.68
C PHE A 45 -24.40 3.05 10.44
N GLN A 46 -23.15 3.50 10.55
CA GLN A 46 -22.16 3.39 9.48
C GLN A 46 -21.53 1.99 9.39
N VAL A 47 -21.71 1.16 10.43
CA VAL A 47 -21.07 -0.15 10.52
C VAL A 47 -21.90 -1.18 9.73
N PRO A 48 -21.35 -1.78 8.65
CA PRO A 48 -22.08 -2.66 7.73
C PRO A 48 -22.91 -3.78 8.39
N PRO A 49 -22.41 -4.55 9.39
CA PRO A 49 -23.19 -5.62 10.02
C PRO A 49 -24.41 -5.13 10.81
N MET A 50 -24.35 -3.93 11.40
CA MET A 50 -25.47 -3.36 12.14
C MET A 50 -26.55 -2.87 11.18
N ARG A 51 -26.12 -2.22 10.10
CA ARG A 51 -27.00 -1.75 9.02
C ARG A 51 -27.74 -2.93 8.40
N ARG A 52 -27.03 -4.02 8.08
CA ARG A 52 -27.62 -5.25 7.55
C ARG A 52 -28.70 -5.84 8.48
N LYS A 53 -28.44 -5.93 9.79
CA LYS A 53 -29.43 -6.40 10.77
C LYS A 53 -30.68 -5.51 10.84
N LEU A 54 -30.50 -4.19 10.77
CA LEU A 54 -31.61 -3.26 10.75
C LEU A 54 -32.46 -3.44 9.49
N TRP A 55 -31.83 -3.52 8.32
CA TRP A 55 -32.54 -3.77 7.06
C TRP A 55 -33.29 -5.11 7.04
N LEU A 56 -32.73 -6.17 7.64
CA LEU A 56 -33.43 -7.45 7.80
C LEU A 56 -34.65 -7.32 8.73
N ALA A 57 -34.53 -6.58 9.83
CA ALA A 57 -35.65 -6.36 10.75
C ALA A 57 -36.77 -5.54 10.10
N VAL A 58 -36.40 -4.54 9.29
CA VAL A 58 -37.36 -3.75 8.51
C VAL A 58 -37.99 -4.61 7.40
N ALA A 59 -37.21 -5.41 6.68
CA ALA A 59 -37.72 -6.34 5.67
C ALA A 59 -38.77 -7.28 6.26
N ARG A 60 -38.47 -7.88 7.41
CA ARG A 60 -39.41 -8.71 8.16
C ARG A 60 -40.69 -7.94 8.49
N HIS A 61 -40.57 -6.73 9.04
CA HIS A 61 -41.75 -5.93 9.38
C HIS A 61 -42.60 -5.54 8.16
N VAL A 62 -41.98 -5.22 7.02
CA VAL A 62 -42.69 -4.90 5.77
C VAL A 62 -43.45 -6.11 5.22
N ILE A 63 -42.86 -7.31 5.34
CA ILE A 63 -43.47 -8.56 4.88
C ILE A 63 -44.62 -8.98 5.82
N ASP A 64 -44.42 -8.88 7.13
CA ASP A 64 -45.42 -9.22 8.17
C ASP A 64 -46.59 -8.20 8.18
N ALA A 65 -46.33 -6.90 8.06
CA ALA A 65 -47.37 -5.86 8.08
C ALA A 65 -48.33 -5.93 6.87
N GLY A 66 -47.84 -6.42 5.73
CA GLY A 66 -48.69 -6.66 4.56
C GLY A 66 -49.67 -7.83 4.76
N GLU A 67 -49.45 -8.73 5.72
CA GLU A 67 -50.38 -9.82 6.04
C GLU A 67 -51.61 -9.32 6.78
N GLU A 68 -51.45 -8.36 7.69
CA GLU A 68 -52.53 -7.77 8.46
C GLU A 68 -53.42 -6.85 7.60
N GLY A 69 -52.86 -6.26 6.54
CA GLY A 69 -53.55 -5.34 5.62
C GLY A 69 -54.44 -5.99 4.56
N GLY A 70 -54.44 -7.32 4.43
CA GLY A 70 -55.22 -8.04 3.40
C GLY A 70 -54.63 -7.91 1.98
N ASP A 71 -53.38 -7.47 1.86
CA ASP A 71 -52.72 -7.33 0.56
C ASP A 71 -52.45 -8.69 -0.09
N SER A 72 -52.65 -8.74 -1.42
CA SER A 72 -52.26 -9.92 -2.21
C SER A 72 -50.78 -10.22 -2.01
N GLN A 73 -50.44 -11.50 -1.89
CA GLN A 73 -49.06 -11.97 -1.73
C GLN A 73 -48.11 -11.43 -2.80
N ALA A 74 -48.61 -11.26 -4.03
CA ALA A 74 -47.87 -10.65 -5.13
C ALA A 74 -47.52 -9.17 -4.90
N ALA A 75 -48.35 -8.43 -4.17
CA ALA A 75 -48.05 -7.05 -3.79
C ALA A 75 -46.94 -6.98 -2.73
N ARG A 76 -46.96 -7.88 -1.75
CA ARG A 76 -45.92 -8.00 -0.72
C ARG A 76 -44.56 -8.34 -1.32
N ILE A 77 -44.53 -9.23 -2.31
CA ILE A 77 -43.29 -9.62 -3.00
C ILE A 77 -42.74 -8.47 -3.85
N ARG A 78 -43.60 -7.76 -4.60
CA ARG A 78 -43.18 -6.57 -5.34
C ARG A 78 -42.64 -5.48 -4.41
N GLN A 79 -43.25 -5.27 -3.25
CA GLN A 79 -42.78 -4.32 -2.25
C GLN A 79 -41.44 -4.74 -1.65
N ALA A 80 -41.25 -6.02 -1.33
CA ALA A 80 -39.99 -6.55 -0.82
C ALA A 80 -38.86 -6.47 -1.87
N VAL A 81 -39.16 -6.71 -3.15
CA VAL A 81 -38.19 -6.56 -4.25
C VAL A 81 -37.84 -5.08 -4.50
N ALA A 82 -38.82 -4.17 -4.45
CA ALA A 82 -38.55 -2.73 -4.51
C ALA A 82 -37.66 -2.28 -3.34
N PHE A 83 -37.94 -2.79 -2.15
CA PHE A 83 -37.15 -2.54 -0.95
C PHE A 83 -35.71 -3.07 -1.04
N LEU A 84 -35.48 -4.22 -1.66
CA LEU A 84 -34.12 -4.73 -1.93
C LEU A 84 -33.32 -3.78 -2.84
N LYS A 85 -33.96 -3.14 -3.83
CA LYS A 85 -33.29 -2.16 -4.70
C LYS A 85 -32.83 -0.92 -3.94
N GLU A 86 -33.58 -0.51 -2.91
CA GLU A 86 -33.23 0.62 -2.04
C GLU A 86 -32.06 0.31 -1.08
N THR A 87 -31.81 -0.98 -0.78
CA THR A 87 -30.74 -1.40 0.12
C THR A 87 -29.32 -1.35 -0.47
N SER A 88 -29.15 -0.91 -1.72
CA SER A 88 -27.84 -0.67 -2.37
C SER A 88 -26.87 -1.87 -2.29
N GLY A 89 -27.37 -3.09 -2.48
CA GLY A 89 -26.56 -4.32 -2.47
C GLY A 89 -26.21 -4.88 -1.09
N LEU A 90 -26.72 -4.30 0.01
CA LEU A 90 -26.46 -4.76 1.38
C LEU A 90 -27.27 -6.00 1.77
N LEU A 91 -28.45 -6.19 1.17
CA LEU A 91 -29.28 -7.37 1.28
C LEU A 91 -29.43 -8.04 -0.07
N LYS A 92 -29.44 -9.36 -0.08
CA LYS A 92 -29.69 -10.19 -1.25
C LYS A 92 -31.08 -10.79 -1.19
N ILE A 93 -31.58 -11.24 -2.34
CA ILE A 93 -32.86 -11.96 -2.39
C ILE A 93 -32.85 -13.21 -1.50
N GLU A 94 -31.71 -13.89 -1.42
CA GLU A 94 -31.47 -15.04 -0.53
C GLU A 94 -31.79 -14.74 0.94
N ASP A 95 -31.65 -13.48 1.37
CA ASP A 95 -31.84 -13.08 2.77
C ASP A 95 -33.30 -12.87 3.15
N ILE A 96 -34.17 -12.59 2.18
CA ILE A 96 -35.60 -12.33 2.41
C ILE A 96 -36.49 -13.53 2.11
N LEU A 97 -36.01 -14.49 1.32
CA LEU A 97 -36.74 -15.73 1.01
C LEU A 97 -37.28 -16.47 2.25
N PRO A 98 -36.53 -16.58 3.37
CA PRO A 98 -37.02 -17.29 4.56
C PRO A 98 -38.21 -16.63 5.25
N PHE A 99 -38.53 -15.36 4.95
CA PHE A 99 -39.66 -14.65 5.54
C PHE A 99 -40.99 -14.93 4.82
N PHE A 100 -40.97 -15.65 3.70
CA PHE A 100 -42.17 -16.01 2.97
C PHE A 100 -42.56 -17.48 3.21
N PRO A 101 -43.85 -17.83 3.23
CA PRO A 101 -44.30 -19.20 3.42
C PRO A 101 -43.93 -20.12 2.25
N ASP A 102 -43.82 -21.43 2.49
CA ASP A 102 -43.29 -22.43 1.54
C ASP A 102 -44.01 -22.52 0.17
N PHE A 103 -45.26 -22.01 0.06
CA PHE A 103 -46.09 -22.12 -1.13
C PHE A 103 -46.21 -20.80 -1.93
N VAL A 104 -45.17 -19.97 -1.91
CA VAL A 104 -45.12 -18.80 -2.79
C VAL A 104 -44.88 -19.22 -4.24
N ARG A 105 -45.68 -18.69 -5.17
CA ARG A 105 -45.45 -18.88 -6.61
C ARG A 105 -44.11 -18.24 -6.99
N ILE A 106 -43.16 -19.09 -7.38
CA ILE A 106 -41.80 -18.71 -7.82
C ILE A 106 -41.84 -17.70 -8.98
N ASP A 107 -42.92 -17.71 -9.78
CA ASP A 107 -43.13 -16.79 -10.89
C ASP A 107 -43.02 -15.31 -10.50
N GLU A 108 -43.37 -14.95 -9.26
CA GLU A 108 -43.33 -13.56 -8.78
C GLU A 108 -41.91 -13.09 -8.41
N PHE A 109 -40.99 -14.02 -8.13
CA PHE A 109 -39.58 -13.73 -7.87
C PHE A 109 -38.70 -13.89 -9.11
N LYS A 110 -39.22 -14.45 -10.20
CA LYS A 110 -38.46 -14.83 -11.39
C LYS A 110 -37.57 -13.70 -11.89
N ASP A 111 -38.12 -12.51 -12.11
CA ASP A 111 -37.37 -11.38 -12.68
C ASP A 111 -36.28 -10.87 -11.72
N ALA A 112 -36.55 -10.88 -10.41
CA ALA A 112 -35.59 -10.49 -9.39
C ALA A 112 -34.44 -11.50 -9.27
N ILE A 113 -34.75 -12.81 -9.34
CA ILE A 113 -33.77 -13.90 -9.34
C ILE A 113 -32.92 -13.85 -10.62
N CYS A 114 -33.55 -13.70 -11.79
CA CYS A 114 -32.83 -13.55 -13.06
C CYS A 114 -31.88 -12.35 -13.02
N SER A 115 -32.32 -11.20 -12.50
CA SER A 115 -31.48 -10.02 -12.34
C SER A 115 -30.28 -10.27 -11.40
N SER A 116 -30.49 -10.92 -10.26
CA SER A 116 -29.39 -11.27 -9.35
C SER A 116 -28.41 -12.29 -9.95
N LEU A 117 -28.90 -13.28 -10.70
CA LEU A 117 -28.06 -14.26 -11.39
C LEU A 117 -27.24 -13.62 -12.52
N GLU A 118 -27.84 -12.69 -13.28
CA GLU A 118 -27.11 -11.90 -14.27
C GLU A 118 -26.02 -11.05 -13.63
N GLU A 119 -26.29 -10.44 -12.47
CA GLU A 119 -25.28 -9.66 -11.74
C GLU A 119 -24.12 -10.55 -11.29
N TYR A 120 -24.39 -11.75 -10.76
CA TYR A 120 -23.34 -12.72 -10.43
C TYR A 120 -22.52 -13.13 -11.66
N ASN A 121 -23.15 -13.40 -12.80
CA ASN A 121 -22.43 -13.73 -14.02
C ASN A 121 -21.54 -12.57 -14.49
N ARG A 122 -22.05 -11.32 -14.46
CA ARG A 122 -21.24 -10.14 -14.77
C ARG A 122 -20.06 -9.98 -13.82
N GLN A 123 -20.25 -10.24 -12.53
CA GLN A 123 -19.15 -10.22 -11.55
C GLN A 123 -18.11 -11.31 -11.83
N ILE A 124 -18.55 -12.51 -12.21
CA ILE A 124 -17.66 -13.60 -12.59
C ILE A 124 -16.85 -13.22 -13.84
N ASP A 125 -17.49 -12.66 -14.86
CA ASP A 125 -16.83 -12.24 -16.09
C ASP A 125 -15.85 -11.08 -15.82
N HIS A 126 -16.22 -10.11 -14.99
CA HIS A 126 -15.29 -9.05 -14.56
C HIS A 126 -14.06 -9.60 -13.85
N LEU A 127 -14.24 -10.55 -12.92
CA LEU A 127 -13.12 -11.19 -12.23
C LEU A 127 -12.24 -11.99 -13.20
N ARG A 128 -12.82 -12.62 -14.22
CA ARG A 128 -12.06 -13.30 -15.27
C ARG A 128 -11.24 -12.33 -16.10
N ASP A 129 -11.84 -11.22 -16.52
CA ASP A 129 -11.14 -10.17 -17.27
C ASP A 129 -9.98 -9.58 -16.44
N GLU A 130 -10.18 -9.36 -15.13
CA GLU A 130 -9.12 -8.93 -14.22
C GLU A 130 -8.01 -9.97 -14.09
N MET A 131 -8.35 -11.26 -14.00
CA MET A 131 -7.37 -12.35 -13.95
C MET A 131 -6.57 -12.45 -15.26
N ASP A 132 -7.23 -12.34 -16.41
CA ASP A 132 -6.61 -12.42 -17.72
C ASP A 132 -5.68 -11.22 -17.96
N SER A 133 -6.14 -10.00 -17.64
CA SER A 133 -5.34 -8.78 -17.71
C SER A 133 -4.12 -8.82 -16.80
N ALA A 134 -4.28 -9.28 -15.55
CA ALA A 134 -3.16 -9.44 -14.63
C ALA A 134 -2.15 -10.49 -15.13
N THR A 135 -2.64 -11.56 -15.77
CA THR A 135 -1.79 -12.60 -16.36
C THR A 135 -1.00 -12.06 -17.56
N GLU A 136 -1.65 -11.29 -18.44
CA GLU A 136 -1.00 -10.63 -19.57
C GLU A 136 0.11 -9.67 -19.09
N ILE A 137 -0.19 -8.83 -18.09
CA ILE A 137 0.79 -7.92 -17.49
C ILE A 137 1.96 -8.72 -16.91
N ALA A 138 1.69 -9.80 -16.17
CA ALA A 138 2.73 -10.64 -15.61
C ALA A 138 3.62 -11.29 -16.69
N ASP A 139 3.04 -11.70 -17.82
CA ASP A 139 3.80 -12.26 -18.95
C ASP A 139 4.67 -11.22 -19.65
N VAL A 140 4.18 -9.99 -19.83
CA VAL A 140 4.99 -8.88 -20.35
C VAL A 140 6.16 -8.58 -19.40
N LEU A 141 5.89 -8.48 -18.10
CA LEU A 141 6.93 -8.23 -17.09
C LEU A 141 7.99 -9.35 -17.07
N ARG A 142 7.60 -10.62 -17.23
CA ARG A 142 8.56 -11.74 -17.33
C ARG A 142 9.45 -11.62 -18.56
N LYS A 143 8.90 -11.20 -19.70
CA LYS A 143 9.67 -10.97 -20.94
C LYS A 143 10.64 -9.80 -20.76
N ASP A 144 10.19 -8.71 -20.17
CA ASP A 144 11.02 -7.54 -19.90
C ASP A 144 12.15 -7.87 -18.91
N LEU A 145 11.86 -8.62 -17.85
CA LEU A 145 12.88 -9.10 -16.91
C LEU A 145 13.94 -9.95 -17.60
N ALA A 146 13.51 -10.90 -18.46
CA ALA A 146 14.43 -11.73 -19.23
C ALA A 146 15.27 -10.93 -20.24
N ALA A 147 14.73 -9.82 -20.77
CA ALA A 147 15.46 -8.91 -21.64
C ALA A 147 16.51 -8.09 -20.86
N VAL A 148 16.16 -7.61 -19.66
CA VAL A 148 17.09 -6.89 -18.77
C VAL A 148 18.22 -7.80 -18.29
N GLU A 149 17.92 -9.05 -17.93
CA GLU A 149 18.92 -10.04 -17.49
C GLU A 149 19.97 -10.33 -18.57
N LYS A 150 19.55 -10.33 -19.85
CA LYS A 150 20.45 -10.56 -20.99
C LYS A 150 21.10 -9.29 -21.53
N SER A 151 20.76 -8.12 -20.97
CA SER A 151 21.32 -6.86 -21.43
C SER A 151 22.79 -6.75 -21.02
N CYS A 152 23.66 -6.40 -21.97
CA CYS A 152 25.07 -6.15 -21.71
C CYS A 152 25.36 -4.67 -21.92
N ALA A 153 26.12 -4.07 -21.01
CA ALA A 153 26.62 -2.71 -21.16
C ALA A 153 28.05 -2.76 -21.72
N VAL A 154 28.28 -2.09 -22.84
CA VAL A 154 29.63 -1.89 -23.40
C VAL A 154 30.20 -0.60 -22.81
N VAL A 155 31.31 -0.71 -22.08
CA VAL A 155 32.00 0.42 -21.45
C VAL A 155 33.28 0.73 -22.22
N ASP A 156 33.39 1.96 -22.71
CA ASP A 156 34.61 2.46 -23.34
C ASP A 156 35.67 2.85 -22.28
N VAL A 157 36.94 2.66 -22.60
CA VAL A 157 38.09 2.96 -21.70
C VAL A 157 38.17 4.44 -21.32
N ASN A 158 37.66 5.33 -22.18
CA ASN A 158 37.63 6.77 -21.98
C ASN A 158 36.26 7.29 -21.49
N MET A 159 35.31 6.40 -21.18
CA MET A 159 34.01 6.81 -20.66
C MET A 159 34.22 7.59 -19.35
N PRO A 160 33.67 8.82 -19.23
CA PRO A 160 33.88 9.65 -18.06
C PRO A 160 32.94 9.25 -16.93
N CYS A 161 33.45 9.26 -15.69
CA CYS A 161 32.62 9.13 -14.49
C CYS A 161 31.66 10.31 -14.37
N GLU A 162 30.40 10.04 -14.00
CA GLU A 162 29.36 11.07 -13.91
C GLU A 162 29.55 12.10 -12.78
N ARG A 163 30.27 11.73 -11.70
CA ARG A 163 30.61 12.65 -10.59
C ARG A 163 31.89 13.43 -10.86
N CYS A 164 33.02 12.74 -11.08
CA CYS A 164 34.33 13.40 -11.17
C CYS A 164 34.75 13.80 -12.60
N ARG A 165 33.99 13.40 -13.63
CA ARG A 165 34.26 13.63 -15.07
C ARG A 165 35.58 13.08 -15.60
N ARG A 166 36.33 12.31 -14.80
CA ARG A 166 37.57 11.65 -15.24
C ARG A 166 37.24 10.31 -15.93
N PRO A 167 38.05 9.89 -16.94
CA PRO A 167 37.93 8.58 -17.55
C PRO A 167 37.99 7.44 -16.51
N LEU A 168 37.22 6.37 -16.67
CA LEU A 168 37.23 5.22 -15.75
C LEU A 168 38.61 4.53 -15.67
N SER A 169 39.37 4.58 -16.76
CA SER A 169 40.76 4.11 -16.81
C SER A 169 41.69 4.87 -15.89
N LYS A 170 41.40 6.14 -15.62
CA LYS A 170 42.12 6.94 -14.62
C LYS A 170 41.42 6.71 -13.29
N GLY A 171 42.15 6.25 -12.29
CA GLY A 171 41.59 6.03 -10.95
C GLY A 171 40.88 7.28 -10.38
N PRO A 172 40.04 7.10 -9.35
CA PRO A 172 39.28 8.19 -8.76
C PRO A 172 40.19 9.32 -8.23
N PRO A 173 39.68 10.55 -8.10
CA PRO A 173 40.45 11.62 -7.48
C PRO A 173 40.78 11.27 -6.01
N PRO A 174 41.94 11.69 -5.48
CA PRO A 174 42.33 11.41 -4.10
C PRO A 174 41.39 12.00 -3.06
N SER A 175 40.55 12.97 -3.46
CA SER A 175 39.51 13.57 -2.63
C SER A 175 38.29 12.65 -2.40
N ALA A 176 38.07 11.65 -3.25
CA ALA A 176 36.86 10.79 -3.20
C ALA A 176 36.92 9.71 -2.11
N GLY A 177 37.97 9.66 -1.29
CA GLY A 177 38.11 8.71 -0.19
C GLY A 177 39.01 7.52 -0.51
N PRO A 178 38.95 6.45 0.32
CA PRO A 178 39.87 5.33 0.22
C PRO A 178 39.66 4.56 -1.09
N SER A 179 40.71 4.42 -1.88
CA SER A 179 40.70 3.71 -3.17
C SER A 179 41.67 2.54 -3.14
N GLY A 180 41.30 1.42 -3.78
CA GLY A 180 42.14 0.23 -3.90
C GLY A 180 41.67 -0.93 -3.01
N GLY A 181 42.56 -1.89 -2.76
CA GLY A 181 42.23 -3.09 -2.01
C GLY A 181 41.27 -4.01 -2.76
N CYS A 182 40.19 -4.42 -2.11
CA CYS A 182 39.14 -5.29 -2.66
C CYS A 182 37.94 -4.51 -3.24
N LEU A 183 38.01 -3.17 -3.28
CA LEU A 183 36.93 -2.36 -3.84
C LEU A 183 36.80 -2.59 -5.35
N SER A 184 35.57 -2.81 -5.81
CA SER A 184 35.23 -2.82 -7.24
C SER A 184 35.74 -1.53 -7.90
N PRO A 185 36.33 -1.58 -9.10
CA PRO A 185 36.96 -0.40 -9.71
C PRO A 185 35.93 0.64 -10.18
N PHE A 186 34.80 0.19 -10.71
CA PHE A 186 33.71 1.02 -11.22
C PHE A 186 32.38 0.28 -11.19
N TYR A 187 31.27 1.03 -11.25
CA TYR A 187 29.90 0.52 -11.33
C TYR A 187 29.22 1.08 -12.57
N VAL A 188 28.47 0.23 -13.26
CA VAL A 188 27.69 0.56 -14.46
C VAL A 188 26.23 0.26 -14.16
N PHE A 189 25.37 1.27 -14.33
CA PHE A 189 23.93 1.09 -14.16
C PHE A 189 23.25 0.81 -15.51
N PRO A 190 22.07 0.15 -15.52
CA PRO A 190 21.29 -0.08 -16.75
C PRO A 190 20.91 1.20 -17.51
N CYS A 191 20.80 2.33 -16.82
CA CYS A 191 20.61 3.66 -17.42
C CYS A 191 21.87 4.21 -18.13
N ARG A 192 22.94 3.42 -18.24
CA ARG A 192 24.26 3.76 -18.80
C ARG A 192 25.06 4.80 -18.02
N SER A 193 24.61 5.17 -16.82
CA SER A 193 25.42 6.00 -15.92
C SER A 193 26.56 5.16 -15.35
N VAL A 194 27.77 5.73 -15.34
CA VAL A 194 28.98 5.02 -14.90
C VAL A 194 29.74 5.85 -13.87
N PHE A 195 30.24 5.18 -12.84
CA PHE A 195 30.90 5.81 -11.70
C PHE A 195 32.11 4.99 -11.25
N HIS A 196 33.16 5.65 -10.75
CA HIS A 196 34.14 4.98 -9.88
C HIS A 196 33.45 4.56 -8.59
N SER A 197 33.92 3.50 -7.93
CA SER A 197 33.32 3.03 -6.67
C SER A 197 33.30 4.08 -5.57
N THR A 198 34.40 4.81 -5.40
CA THR A 198 34.51 5.87 -4.40
C THR A 198 33.63 7.06 -4.74
N CYS A 199 33.59 7.45 -6.02
CA CYS A 199 32.70 8.51 -6.48
C CYS A 199 31.21 8.15 -6.30
N LEU A 200 30.82 6.91 -6.57
CA LEU A 200 29.45 6.45 -6.34
C LEU A 200 29.09 6.51 -4.86
N ALA A 201 29.96 5.99 -3.99
CA ALA A 201 29.72 5.96 -2.57
C ALA A 201 29.62 7.38 -1.96
N GLU A 202 30.39 8.33 -2.47
CA GLU A 202 30.33 9.73 -2.06
C GLU A 202 29.04 10.40 -2.52
N GLU A 203 28.60 10.17 -3.76
CA GLU A 203 27.32 10.64 -4.28
C GLU A 203 26.15 10.12 -3.44
N VAL A 204 26.09 8.81 -3.20
CA VAL A 204 25.04 8.19 -2.38
C VAL A 204 25.10 8.72 -0.95
N SER A 205 26.29 8.95 -0.40
CA SER A 205 26.49 9.48 0.94
C SER A 205 25.91 10.89 1.15
N GLU A 206 25.77 11.71 0.10
CA GLU A 206 25.13 13.03 0.17
C GLU A 206 23.60 12.93 0.17
N LEU A 207 23.06 11.82 -0.37
CA LEU A 207 21.64 11.60 -0.57
C LEU A 207 20.98 10.81 0.58
N VAL A 208 21.77 10.05 1.32
CA VAL A 208 21.30 9.21 2.45
C VAL A 208 21.56 9.87 3.81
N GLY A 209 20.77 9.47 4.82
CA GLY A 209 20.95 9.94 6.20
C GLY A 209 22.25 9.49 6.87
N GLU A 210 22.59 10.15 7.98
CA GLU A 210 23.90 10.05 8.66
C GLU A 210 24.30 8.61 9.06
N SER A 211 23.36 7.80 9.56
CA SER A 211 23.65 6.40 9.94
C SER A 211 24.10 5.54 8.76
N LYS A 212 23.44 5.70 7.59
CA LYS A 212 23.82 4.97 6.36
C LYS A 212 25.14 5.49 5.82
N ARG A 213 25.36 6.80 5.83
CA ARG A 213 26.62 7.43 5.43
C ARG A 213 27.81 6.92 6.24
N LEU A 214 27.67 6.80 7.56
CA LEU A 214 28.72 6.23 8.42
C LEU A 214 28.97 4.76 8.07
N ARG A 215 27.90 3.99 7.83
CA ARG A 215 28.03 2.57 7.46
C ARG A 215 28.76 2.38 6.13
N ILE A 216 28.43 3.17 5.10
CA ILE A 216 29.11 3.15 3.80
C ILE A 216 30.60 3.41 3.99
N ARG A 217 30.96 4.46 4.75
CA ARG A 217 32.38 4.80 5.03
C ARG A 217 33.13 3.65 5.70
N GLN A 218 32.53 3.04 6.73
CA GLN A 218 33.13 1.90 7.44
C GLN A 218 33.37 0.69 6.52
N LEU A 219 32.40 0.38 5.65
CA LEU A 219 32.52 -0.73 4.70
C LEU A 219 33.62 -0.46 3.67
N MET A 220 33.70 0.77 3.15
CA MET A 220 34.74 1.18 2.21
C MET A 220 36.14 1.11 2.81
N GLU A 221 36.34 1.62 4.03
CA GLU A 221 37.63 1.57 4.73
C GLU A 221 38.09 0.13 4.96
N ARG A 222 37.17 -0.75 5.37
CA ARG A 222 37.46 -2.17 5.56
C ARG A 222 37.89 -2.85 4.27
N LEU A 223 37.21 -2.57 3.16
CA LEU A 223 37.52 -3.16 1.85
C LEU A 223 38.79 -2.59 1.20
N ALA A 224 39.09 -1.31 1.45
CA ALA A 224 40.33 -0.68 1.00
C ALA A 224 41.56 -1.20 1.76
N ALA A 225 41.40 -1.55 3.05
CA ALA A 225 42.47 -2.12 3.87
C ALA A 225 42.76 -3.60 3.55
N THR A 226 41.80 -4.33 2.98
CA THR A 226 42.01 -5.71 2.55
C THR A 226 42.80 -5.79 1.23
N PRO A 227 43.85 -6.62 1.15
CA PRO A 227 44.70 -6.70 -0.04
C PRO A 227 43.93 -7.22 -1.26
N THR A 228 44.21 -6.63 -2.42
CA THR A 228 43.60 -7.01 -3.71
C THR A 228 43.79 -8.49 -4.01
N GLY A 229 42.71 -9.19 -4.38
CA GLY A 229 42.72 -10.63 -4.65
C GLY A 229 42.32 -11.51 -3.46
N ALA A 230 42.02 -10.93 -2.30
CA ALA A 230 41.48 -11.69 -1.15
C ALA A 230 40.09 -12.29 -1.46
N GLU A 231 39.34 -11.71 -2.39
CA GLU A 231 38.09 -12.20 -2.94
C GLU A 231 38.26 -13.47 -3.81
N THR A 232 39.45 -13.71 -4.37
CA THR A 232 39.77 -14.83 -5.28
C THR A 232 40.91 -15.75 -4.80
N ALA A 233 41.39 -15.64 -3.55
CA ALA A 233 42.52 -16.43 -3.00
C ALA A 233 42.13 -17.79 -2.38
N ALA A 234 42.62 -18.93 -2.90
CA ALA A 234 42.17 -20.27 -2.48
C ALA A 234 42.43 -20.51 -0.98
N ALA A 235 41.57 -21.30 -0.32
CA ALA A 235 41.58 -21.54 1.12
C ALA A 235 42.79 -22.39 1.60
N ASN A 236 44.01 -21.95 1.35
CA ASN A 236 45.22 -22.60 1.83
C ASN A 236 45.83 -21.72 2.93
N ASN A 237 45.29 -21.86 4.14
CA ASN A 237 45.88 -21.60 5.47
C ASN A 237 44.83 -21.28 6.56
N GLY A 238 43.62 -21.84 6.47
CA GLY A 238 42.68 -21.83 7.61
C GLY A 238 42.05 -20.48 7.97
N LEU A 239 42.20 -19.44 7.14
CA LEU A 239 41.25 -18.33 7.17
C LEU A 239 40.11 -18.68 6.21
N ALA A 240 38.90 -18.33 6.62
CA ALA A 240 37.68 -18.32 5.81
C ALA A 240 37.37 -16.89 5.27
N PRO A 241 38.31 -16.12 4.68
CA PRO A 241 38.16 -14.68 4.51
C PRO A 241 37.44 -14.32 3.20
N ARG A 242 37.34 -15.23 2.23
CA ARG A 242 36.67 -14.97 0.95
C ARG A 242 35.20 -14.64 1.14
N ASP A 243 34.45 -15.53 1.78
CA ASP A 243 33.00 -15.34 1.99
C ASP A 243 32.72 -14.11 2.86
N ALA A 244 33.63 -13.80 3.79
CA ALA A 244 33.56 -12.58 4.59
C ALA A 244 33.78 -11.32 3.74
N VAL A 245 34.78 -11.30 2.85
CA VAL A 245 35.03 -10.17 1.94
C VAL A 245 33.90 -10.01 0.93
N VAL A 246 33.42 -11.11 0.33
CA VAL A 246 32.27 -11.11 -0.60
C VAL A 246 31.01 -10.62 0.10
N SER A 247 30.75 -11.07 1.34
CA SER A 247 29.62 -10.57 2.13
C SER A 247 29.72 -9.07 2.42
N VAL A 248 30.92 -8.55 2.68
CA VAL A 248 31.15 -7.12 2.92
C VAL A 248 30.99 -6.31 1.62
N LEU A 249 31.44 -6.85 0.48
CA LEU A 249 31.19 -6.25 -0.84
C LEU A 249 29.70 -6.18 -1.14
N GLN A 250 28.97 -7.29 -0.96
CA GLN A 250 27.52 -7.32 -1.16
C GLN A 250 26.82 -6.29 -0.25
N GLN A 251 27.19 -6.21 1.03
CA GLN A 251 26.62 -5.21 1.95
C GLN A 251 26.88 -3.77 1.50
N LEU A 252 28.02 -3.50 0.85
CA LEU A 252 28.31 -2.18 0.28
C LEU A 252 27.45 -1.95 -0.97
N GLU A 253 27.39 -2.92 -1.88
CA GLU A 253 26.60 -2.87 -3.12
C GLU A 253 25.11 -2.69 -2.87
N ASP A 254 24.55 -3.37 -1.87
CA ASP A 254 23.16 -3.21 -1.44
C ASP A 254 22.85 -1.77 -0.95
N LEU A 255 23.87 -1.02 -0.52
CA LEU A 255 23.73 0.36 -0.08
C LEU A 255 23.98 1.39 -1.18
N ILE A 256 24.97 1.16 -2.06
CA ILE A 256 25.42 2.17 -3.04
C ILE A 256 24.97 1.87 -4.48
N ALA A 257 24.70 0.62 -4.81
CA ALA A 257 24.40 0.15 -6.17
C ALA A 257 22.95 -0.34 -6.34
N ALA A 258 22.12 -0.27 -5.29
CA ALA A 258 20.71 -0.65 -5.35
C ALA A 258 19.90 0.19 -6.36
N GLU A 259 20.23 1.48 -6.50
CA GLU A 259 19.60 2.38 -7.46
C GLU A 259 20.60 3.39 -8.02
N CYS A 260 20.35 3.89 -9.23
CA CYS A 260 21.20 4.90 -9.83
C CYS A 260 20.97 6.26 -9.12
N PRO A 261 22.01 6.95 -8.60
CA PRO A 261 21.84 8.24 -7.93
C PRO A 261 21.29 9.37 -8.80
N ARG A 262 21.25 9.20 -10.13
CA ARG A 262 20.81 10.23 -11.08
C ARG A 262 19.38 10.04 -11.58
N CYS A 263 18.87 8.81 -11.61
CA CYS A 263 17.53 8.52 -12.14
C CYS A 263 16.71 7.56 -11.25
N GLY A 264 17.24 7.18 -10.09
CA GLY A 264 16.56 6.35 -9.10
C GLY A 264 15.57 7.15 -8.26
N GLU A 265 14.88 6.42 -7.37
CA GLU A 265 13.88 6.94 -6.45
C GLU A 265 14.46 7.97 -5.49
N VAL A 266 15.74 7.82 -5.12
CA VAL A 266 16.45 8.80 -4.29
C VAL A 266 16.38 10.23 -4.85
N VAL A 267 16.38 10.40 -6.17
CA VAL A 267 16.25 11.73 -6.80
C VAL A 267 14.83 12.26 -6.67
N ILE A 268 13.83 11.39 -6.80
CA ILE A 268 12.42 11.77 -6.65
C ILE A 268 12.17 12.30 -5.23
N ARG A 269 12.76 11.66 -4.21
CA ARG A 269 12.68 12.15 -2.82
C ARG A 269 13.33 13.51 -2.60
N LEU A 270 14.29 13.91 -3.44
CA LEU A 270 14.83 15.27 -3.39
C LEU A 270 13.85 16.30 -3.93
N LEU A 271 12.99 15.94 -4.89
CA LEU A 271 11.96 16.84 -5.42
C LEU A 271 10.87 17.13 -4.38
N GLU A 272 10.64 16.21 -3.45
CA GLU A 272 9.72 16.41 -2.33
C GLU A 272 10.29 17.31 -1.23
N LYS A 273 11.62 17.51 -1.20
CA LYS A 273 12.22 18.44 -0.25
C LYS A 273 11.94 19.87 -0.70
N PRO A 274 11.60 20.77 0.24
CA PRO A 274 11.40 22.16 -0.10
C PRO A 274 12.71 22.71 -0.68
N LEU A 275 12.59 23.50 -1.76
CA LEU A 275 13.74 24.13 -2.42
C LEU A 275 14.54 25.00 -1.45
N ILE A 276 13.85 25.56 -0.45
CA ILE A 276 14.40 26.37 0.63
C ILE A 276 14.18 25.61 1.93
N GLN A 277 15.25 25.36 2.68
CA GLN A 277 15.14 24.72 4.00
C GLN A 277 14.76 25.75 5.07
N ASP A 278 14.02 25.32 6.09
CA ASP A 278 13.63 26.20 7.20
C ASP A 278 14.89 26.75 7.90
N GLY A 279 15.16 28.04 7.71
CA GLY A 279 16.32 28.74 8.28
C GLY A 279 17.30 29.35 7.27
N GLU A 280 17.08 29.19 5.97
CA GLU A 280 17.90 29.88 4.96
C GLU A 280 17.51 31.38 4.86
N GLU A 281 18.51 32.26 5.04
CA GLU A 281 18.38 33.72 4.92
C GLU A 281 17.95 34.17 3.51
N GLU A 282 17.93 33.26 2.53
CA GLU A 282 17.49 33.54 1.17
C GLU A 282 16.01 33.97 1.11
N ILE A 283 15.12 33.52 2.00
CA ILE A 283 13.72 34.01 2.01
C ILE A 283 13.68 35.55 2.14
N ALA A 284 14.63 36.15 2.86
CA ALA A 284 14.74 37.59 3.00
C ALA A 284 15.33 38.27 1.75
N SER A 285 16.12 37.58 0.92
CA SER A 285 16.71 38.14 -0.30
C SER A 285 15.73 38.16 -1.47
N TRP A 286 14.73 37.28 -1.47
CA TRP A 286 13.63 37.24 -2.44
C TRP A 286 12.42 38.11 -2.03
N ALA A 287 12.47 38.76 -0.87
CA ALA A 287 11.45 39.72 -0.46
C ALA A 287 11.53 40.96 -1.34
N VAL A 288 10.58 41.10 -2.28
CA VAL A 288 10.44 42.31 -3.10
C VAL A 288 10.03 43.46 -2.17
N ALA A 289 10.86 44.49 -2.13
CA ALA A 289 10.63 45.73 -1.39
C ALA A 289 9.41 46.52 -1.89
#